data_AF-A0A7S2H8S6-F1
#
_entry.id   AF-A0A7S2H8S6-F1
#
_cell.length_a   1.000
_cell.length_b   1.000
_cell.length_c   1.000
_cell.angle_alpha   90.00
_cell.angle_beta   90.00
_cell.angle_gamma   90.00
#
_symmetry.space_group_name_H-M   'P 1'
#
loop_
_entity.id
_entity.type
_entity.pdbx_description
1 polymer ?
#
loop_
_entity_poly.entity_id
_entity_poly.type
_entity_poly.pdbx_seq_one_letter_code
_entity_poly.pdbx_strand_id
1 'polypeptide(L)'
;MRANLDFHLNIIPSVPDGALLEDIHAHWWDDYDKLEQHHGYIQWIFPIREHGMNDRAQPLTVHEASEIRSSEEAKARVLQSFRMMLGFYGMTLKRDGGNYAFGRTSDFSRRYGHLNRSFHNYLRITRIIKSLGELGFDDLQHQWVWFLVKEVFEHRQLGNAMQSLCDYWIPVVRDDEERAKLEAYLKNALRLSGNGNSR
;
A
#
# COMPACT_ATOMS: atom_id res chain seq x y z
N MET A 1 -11.50 -18.62 13.29
CA MET A 1 -10.10 -18.19 13.46
C MET A 1 -10.07 -16.70 13.15
N ARG A 2 -9.64 -15.85 14.09
CA ARG A 2 -9.80 -14.39 14.03
C ARG A 2 -8.48 -13.63 14.20
N ALA A 3 -7.35 -14.26 13.85
CA ALA A 3 -6.02 -13.76 14.16
C ALA A 3 -5.71 -12.41 13.50
N ASN A 4 -6.22 -12.13 12.29
CA ASN A 4 -6.04 -10.83 11.66
C ASN A 4 -6.76 -9.74 12.46
N LEU A 5 -8.00 -10.01 12.90
CA LEU A 5 -8.74 -9.07 13.74
C LEU A 5 -8.03 -8.88 15.09
N ASP A 6 -7.64 -9.96 15.76
CA ASP A 6 -6.94 -9.88 17.05
C ASP A 6 -5.64 -9.08 16.95
N PHE A 7 -4.88 -9.22 15.86
CA PHE A 7 -3.71 -8.39 15.61
C PHE A 7 -4.06 -6.90 15.46
N HIS A 8 -5.12 -6.59 14.69
CA HIS A 8 -5.59 -5.20 14.50
C HIS A 8 -6.25 -4.60 15.75
N LEU A 9 -6.72 -5.43 16.68
CA LEU A 9 -7.17 -5.03 18.01
C LEU A 9 -6.05 -5.02 19.04
N ASN A 10 -4.79 -5.24 18.61
CA ASN A 10 -3.62 -5.24 19.47
C ASN A 10 -3.66 -6.32 20.57
N ILE A 11 -4.35 -7.43 20.32
CA ILE A 11 -4.51 -8.56 21.27
C ILE A 11 -3.38 -9.57 21.12
N ILE A 12 -2.94 -9.82 19.87
CA ILE A 12 -1.84 -10.74 19.57
C ILE A 12 -0.73 -10.04 18.79
N PRO A 13 0.54 -10.44 18.98
CA PRO A 13 1.64 -9.93 18.17
C PRO A 13 1.63 -10.57 16.78
N SER A 14 2.29 -9.89 15.84
CA SER A 14 2.70 -10.53 14.59
C SER A 14 3.76 -11.60 14.88
N VAL A 15 3.76 -12.68 14.10
CA VAL A 15 4.70 -13.82 14.23
C VAL A 15 5.37 -14.11 12.88
N PRO A 16 6.57 -14.73 12.83
CA PRO A 16 7.33 -15.35 13.93
C PRO A 16 8.04 -14.36 14.87
N ASP A 17 8.73 -13.34 14.36
CA ASP A 17 9.55 -12.43 15.15
C ASP A 17 8.98 -11.00 15.18
N GLY A 18 7.66 -10.89 15.34
CA GLY A 18 6.96 -9.62 15.26
C GLY A 18 6.71 -8.97 16.63
N ALA A 19 5.82 -7.99 16.63
CA ALA A 19 5.38 -7.28 17.83
C ALA A 19 3.88 -6.99 17.75
N LEU A 20 3.33 -6.47 18.84
CA LEU A 20 1.99 -5.88 18.84
C LEU A 20 1.94 -4.70 17.87
N LEU A 21 0.77 -4.43 17.30
CA LEU A 21 0.61 -3.39 16.29
C LEU A 21 0.98 -2.00 16.84
N GLU A 22 0.60 -1.72 18.09
CA GLU A 22 0.99 -0.48 18.78
C GLU A 22 2.50 -0.38 19.00
N ASP A 23 3.17 -1.49 19.33
CA ASP A 23 4.63 -1.50 19.47
C ASP A 23 5.33 -1.26 18.13
N ILE A 24 4.78 -1.79 17.03
CA ILE A 24 5.27 -1.52 15.68
C ILE A 24 5.14 -0.02 15.40
N HIS A 25 3.97 0.58 15.65
CA HIS A 25 3.75 2.00 15.41
C HIS A 25 4.62 2.90 16.29
N ALA A 26 4.84 2.52 17.55
CA ALA A 26 5.62 3.31 18.49
C ALA A 26 7.12 3.28 18.18
N HIS A 27 7.64 2.12 17.75
CA HIS A 27 9.09 1.91 17.67
C HIS A 27 9.64 1.81 16.25
N TRP A 28 8.80 1.57 15.23
CA TRP A 28 9.28 1.29 13.86
C TRP A 28 8.96 2.42 12.88
N TRP A 29 8.24 3.47 13.32
CA TRP A 29 7.68 4.52 12.47
C TRP A 29 8.68 5.14 11.48
N ASP A 30 9.87 5.48 11.96
CA ASP A 30 10.97 6.04 11.16
C ASP A 30 12.21 5.12 11.10
N ASP A 31 12.07 3.88 11.58
CA ASP A 31 13.13 2.86 11.50
C ASP A 31 13.05 2.12 10.16
N TYR A 32 13.48 2.81 9.12
CA TYR A 32 13.38 2.34 7.75
C TYR A 32 14.25 1.11 7.46
N ASP A 33 15.38 0.95 8.17
CA ASP A 33 16.21 -0.23 8.02
C ASP A 33 15.47 -1.46 8.57
N LYS A 34 14.77 -1.31 9.69
CA LYS A 34 13.91 -2.35 10.25
C LYS A 34 12.72 -2.68 9.35
N LEU A 35 12.04 -1.67 8.81
CA LEU A 35 10.93 -1.88 7.88
C LEU A 35 11.36 -2.60 6.59
N GLU A 36 12.60 -2.37 6.15
CA GLU A 36 13.16 -3.03 4.97
C GLU A 36 13.52 -4.49 5.26
N GLN A 37 14.27 -4.75 6.35
CA GLN A 37 14.80 -6.09 6.67
C GLN A 37 13.74 -7.07 7.19
N HIS A 38 12.74 -6.57 7.91
CA HIS A 38 11.70 -7.44 8.47
C HIS A 38 10.59 -7.66 7.43
N HIS A 39 10.34 -8.91 7.03
CA HIS A 39 9.32 -9.22 6.01
C HIS A 39 8.04 -9.80 6.61
N GLY A 40 8.08 -10.29 7.85
CA GLY A 40 6.96 -11.02 8.46
C GLY A 40 5.77 -10.12 8.81
N TYR A 41 6.04 -8.88 9.23
CA TYR A 41 5.01 -7.96 9.74
C TYR A 41 4.03 -7.49 8.66
N ILE A 42 4.49 -7.30 7.41
CA ILE A 42 3.69 -6.67 6.36
C ILE A 42 2.42 -7.47 6.07
N GLN A 43 2.47 -8.79 6.28
CA GLN A 43 1.33 -9.66 6.01
C GLN A 43 0.26 -9.59 7.08
N TRP A 44 0.66 -9.29 8.31
CA TRP A 44 -0.23 -9.06 9.45
C TRP A 44 -0.89 -7.69 9.37
N ILE A 45 -0.10 -6.66 9.03
CA ILE A 45 -0.59 -5.28 8.89
C ILE A 45 -1.53 -5.11 7.69
N PHE A 46 -1.19 -5.75 6.56
CA PHE A 46 -1.97 -5.69 5.33
C PHE A 46 -2.37 -7.10 4.92
N PRO A 47 -3.35 -7.70 5.63
CA PRO A 47 -3.82 -9.03 5.32
C PRO A 47 -4.65 -8.99 4.03
N ILE A 48 -4.53 -10.07 3.25
CA ILE A 48 -5.27 -10.28 2.00
C ILE A 48 -5.78 -11.71 1.98
N ARG A 49 -6.75 -12.00 1.09
CA ARG A 49 -7.36 -13.33 0.98
C ARG A 49 -6.45 -14.39 0.34
N GLU A 50 -5.31 -13.98 -0.20
CA GLU A 50 -4.29 -14.82 -0.81
C GLU A 50 -3.19 -15.18 0.21
N HIS A 51 -2.62 -16.37 0.09
CA HIS A 51 -1.43 -16.73 0.86
C HIS A 51 -0.23 -15.85 0.46
N GLY A 52 0.63 -15.54 1.44
CA GLY A 52 1.91 -14.88 1.20
C GLY A 52 3.08 -15.73 1.67
N MET A 53 4.28 -15.15 1.65
CA MET A 53 5.52 -15.77 2.14
C MET A 53 5.59 -16.03 3.66
N ASN A 54 4.64 -15.54 4.48
CA ASN A 54 4.62 -15.83 5.91
C ASN A 54 3.52 -16.86 6.18
N ASP A 55 3.90 -18.13 6.28
CA ASP A 55 2.97 -19.24 6.51
C ASP A 55 2.23 -19.15 7.86
N ARG A 56 2.72 -18.31 8.79
CA ARG A 56 2.05 -18.03 10.07
C ARG A 56 0.98 -16.96 9.95
N ALA A 57 1.03 -16.11 8.94
CA ALA A 57 0.00 -15.12 8.65
C ALA A 57 -1.10 -15.81 7.83
N GLN A 58 -2.21 -16.13 8.48
CA GLN A 58 -3.34 -16.75 7.79
C GLN A 58 -3.95 -15.78 6.75
N PRO A 59 -4.48 -16.28 5.61
CA PRO A 59 -5.25 -15.47 4.70
C PRO A 59 -6.42 -14.78 5.40
N LEU A 60 -6.71 -13.55 4.97
CA LEU A 60 -7.84 -12.78 5.46
C LEU A 60 -9.16 -13.50 5.13
N THR A 61 -9.98 -13.74 6.14
CA THR A 61 -11.33 -14.27 5.93
C THR A 61 -12.35 -13.15 5.66
N VAL A 62 -13.46 -13.47 4.99
CA VAL A 62 -14.56 -12.50 4.76
C VAL A 62 -15.14 -11.99 6.08
N HIS A 63 -15.19 -12.86 7.10
CA HIS A 63 -15.64 -12.51 8.44
C HIS A 63 -14.70 -11.49 9.10
N GLU A 64 -13.40 -11.76 9.18
CA GLU A 64 -12.41 -10.83 9.75
C GLU A 64 -12.39 -9.50 8.99
N ALA A 65 -12.46 -9.52 7.65
CA ALA A 65 -12.55 -8.31 6.86
C ALA A 65 -13.78 -7.47 7.25
N SER A 66 -14.93 -8.11 7.46
CA SER A 66 -16.15 -7.43 7.88
C SER A 66 -16.05 -6.85 9.29
N GLU A 67 -15.43 -7.56 10.22
CA GLU A 67 -15.23 -7.07 11.59
C GLU A 67 -14.24 -5.91 11.63
N ILE A 68 -13.11 -6.00 10.92
CA ILE A 68 -12.14 -4.91 10.82
C ILE A 68 -12.81 -3.67 10.18
N ARG A 69 -13.60 -3.85 9.11
CA ARG A 69 -14.36 -2.77 8.47
C ARG A 69 -15.37 -2.08 9.40
N SER A 70 -15.87 -2.79 10.40
CA SER A 70 -16.88 -2.28 11.33
C SER A 70 -16.27 -1.74 12.62
N SER A 71 -14.96 -1.92 12.82
CA SER A 71 -14.24 -1.43 14.00
C SER A 71 -13.45 -0.17 13.66
N GLU A 72 -13.91 0.97 14.19
CA GLU A 72 -13.21 2.25 14.04
C GLU A 72 -11.78 2.20 14.60
N GLU A 73 -11.58 1.45 15.68
CA GLU A 73 -10.28 1.23 16.29
C GLU A 73 -9.33 0.46 15.35
N ALA A 74 -9.79 -0.66 14.79
CA ALA A 74 -8.99 -1.45 13.85
C ALA A 74 -8.68 -0.64 12.58
N LYS A 75 -9.65 0.10 12.04
CA LYS A 75 -9.46 0.98 10.88
C LYS A 75 -8.46 2.09 11.14
N ALA A 76 -8.49 2.70 12.32
CA ALA A 76 -7.53 3.72 12.71
C ALA A 76 -6.10 3.16 12.71
N ARG A 77 -5.91 1.94 13.22
CA ARG A 77 -4.60 1.26 13.21
C ARG A 77 -4.15 0.85 11.80
N VAL A 78 -5.06 0.42 10.91
CA VAL A 78 -4.72 0.19 9.49
C VAL A 78 -4.23 1.48 8.84
N LEU A 79 -4.95 2.59 9.05
CA LEU A 79 -4.58 3.89 8.47
C LEU A 79 -3.26 4.42 9.05
N GLN A 80 -3.00 4.21 10.34
CA GLN A 80 -1.73 4.55 10.98
C GLN A 80 -0.58 3.75 10.35
N SER A 81 -0.77 2.45 10.16
CA SER A 81 0.20 1.58 9.48
C SER A 81 0.46 2.01 8.03
N PHE A 82 -0.60 2.42 7.33
CA PHE A 82 -0.49 2.91 5.96
C PHE A 82 0.36 4.18 5.89
N ARG A 83 0.17 5.14 6.82
CA ARG A 83 1.00 6.36 6.90
C ARG A 83 2.47 6.05 7.15
N MET A 84 2.76 5.11 8.05
CA MET A 84 4.13 4.63 8.29
C MET A 84 4.76 4.09 7.00
N MET A 85 4.06 3.21 6.28
CA MET A 85 4.56 2.67 5.01
C MET A 85 4.71 3.73 3.92
N LEU A 86 3.83 4.73 3.87
CA LEU A 86 4.01 5.85 2.96
C LEU A 86 5.30 6.61 3.25
N GLY A 87 5.58 6.93 4.52
CA GLY A 87 6.85 7.56 4.93
C GLY A 87 8.05 6.74 4.50
N PHE A 88 7.99 5.42 4.72
CA PHE A 88 8.99 4.47 4.23
C PHE A 88 9.18 4.56 2.70
N TYR A 89 8.12 4.72 1.90
CA TYR A 89 8.26 4.90 0.45
C TYR A 89 8.61 6.33 0.01
N GLY A 90 8.73 7.29 0.92
CA GLY A 90 9.00 8.70 0.62
C GLY A 90 7.75 9.52 0.32
N MET A 91 6.58 9.04 0.70
CA MET A 91 5.26 9.63 0.46
C MET A 91 4.62 10.10 1.77
N THR A 92 3.66 11.00 1.68
CA THR A 92 2.88 11.48 2.83
C THR A 92 1.39 11.45 2.52
N LEU A 93 0.58 11.32 3.57
CA LEU A 93 -0.88 11.42 3.49
C LEU A 93 -1.39 12.43 4.52
N LYS A 94 -2.12 13.44 4.04
CA LYS A 94 -2.85 14.41 4.87
C LYS A 94 -4.35 14.30 4.59
N ARG A 95 -5.17 14.84 5.50
CA ARG A 95 -6.59 15.11 5.25
C ARG A 95 -6.72 16.55 4.81
N ASP A 96 -7.43 16.77 3.71
CA ASP A 96 -7.75 18.11 3.19
C ASP A 96 -9.25 18.19 2.90
N GLY A 97 -9.99 18.95 3.72
CA GLY A 97 -11.44 19.11 3.56
C GLY A 97 -12.24 17.80 3.55
N GLY A 98 -11.74 16.74 4.19
CA GLY A 98 -12.34 15.39 4.17
C GLY A 98 -11.71 14.43 3.14
N ASN A 99 -11.01 14.96 2.13
CA ASN A 99 -10.32 14.17 1.12
C ASN A 99 -8.91 13.75 1.55
N TYR A 100 -8.33 12.78 0.84
CA TYR A 100 -6.96 12.36 1.04
C TYR A 100 -6.01 13.15 0.15
N ALA A 101 -5.07 13.86 0.75
CA ALA A 101 -4.04 14.60 0.04
C ALA A 101 -2.71 13.85 0.13
N PHE A 102 -2.34 13.20 -0.97
CA PHE A 102 -1.03 12.56 -1.12
C PHE A 102 0.05 13.58 -1.49
N GLY A 103 1.26 13.34 -1.01
CA GLY A 103 2.40 14.19 -1.29
C GLY A 103 3.71 13.44 -1.11
N ARG A 104 4.81 14.19 -1.24
CA ARG A 104 6.18 13.69 -1.07
C ARG A 104 6.72 14.13 0.29
N THR A 105 7.50 13.26 0.92
CA THR A 105 8.35 13.61 2.07
C THR A 105 9.48 14.56 1.64
N SER A 106 10.16 15.18 2.60
CA SER A 106 11.32 16.04 2.32
C SER A 106 12.49 15.26 1.69
N ASP A 107 12.64 13.98 2.03
CA ASP A 107 13.71 13.11 1.54
C ASP A 107 13.25 12.17 0.39
N PHE A 108 12.10 12.46 -0.23
CA PHE A 108 11.48 11.59 -1.23
C PHE A 108 12.44 11.15 -2.33
N SER A 109 13.36 12.01 -2.78
CA SER A 109 14.30 11.70 -3.85
C SER A 109 15.18 10.49 -3.50
N ARG A 110 15.68 10.42 -2.26
CA ARG A 110 16.44 9.27 -1.76
C ARG A 110 15.56 8.03 -1.67
N ARG A 111 14.35 8.17 -1.10
CA ARG A 111 13.40 7.06 -0.90
C ARG A 111 12.91 6.46 -2.21
N TYR A 112 12.58 7.29 -3.19
CA TYR A 112 12.17 6.88 -4.54
C TYR A 112 13.33 6.26 -5.31
N GLY A 113 14.55 6.78 -5.14
CA GLY A 113 15.75 6.15 -5.68
C GLY A 113 15.92 4.71 -5.18
N HIS A 114 15.65 4.46 -3.90
CA HIS A 114 15.62 3.12 -3.33
C HIS A 114 14.45 2.28 -3.88
N LEU A 115 13.23 2.83 -3.88
CA LEU A 115 12.03 2.14 -4.35
C LEU A 115 12.15 1.68 -5.80
N ASN A 116 12.71 2.52 -6.69
CA ASN A 116 12.95 2.17 -8.10
C ASN A 116 13.87 0.95 -8.31
N ARG A 117 14.61 0.52 -7.29
CA ARG A 117 15.54 -0.61 -7.34
C ARG A 117 15.10 -1.79 -6.47
N SER A 118 13.95 -1.70 -5.80
CA SER A 118 13.51 -2.68 -4.81
C SER A 118 12.22 -3.38 -5.25
N PHE A 119 12.37 -4.44 -6.05
CA PHE A 119 11.24 -5.20 -6.59
C PHE A 119 10.36 -5.85 -5.52
N HIS A 120 10.94 -6.27 -4.39
CA HIS A 120 10.15 -6.82 -3.29
C HIS A 120 9.27 -5.75 -2.64
N ASN A 121 9.67 -4.48 -2.65
CA ASN A 121 8.81 -3.38 -2.20
C ASN A 121 7.63 -3.15 -3.16
N TYR A 122 7.75 -3.48 -4.45
CA TYR A 122 6.59 -3.48 -5.35
C TYR A 122 5.57 -4.55 -4.97
N LEU A 123 6.03 -5.73 -4.54
CA LEU A 123 5.14 -6.78 -4.02
C LEU A 123 4.46 -6.34 -2.72
N ARG A 124 5.18 -5.65 -1.82
CA ARG A 124 4.60 -5.05 -0.62
C ARG A 124 3.53 -4.00 -0.98
N ILE A 125 3.80 -3.11 -1.94
CA ILE A 125 2.81 -2.13 -2.43
C ILE A 125 1.58 -2.83 -2.99
N THR A 126 1.73 -3.85 -3.84
CA THR A 126 0.60 -4.64 -4.36
C THR A 126 -0.26 -5.21 -3.23
N ARG A 127 0.37 -5.78 -2.19
CA ARG A 127 -0.34 -6.30 -1.00
C ARG A 127 -1.08 -5.19 -0.26
N ILE A 128 -0.46 -4.03 -0.04
CA ILE A 128 -1.09 -2.88 0.63
C ILE A 128 -2.33 -2.44 -0.16
N ILE A 129 -2.20 -2.25 -1.48
CA ILE A 129 -3.34 -1.82 -2.33
C ILE A 129 -4.48 -2.84 -2.23
N LYS A 130 -4.20 -4.13 -2.40
CA LYS A 130 -5.23 -5.18 -2.26
C LYS A 130 -5.90 -5.14 -0.88
N SER A 131 -5.10 -5.03 0.19
CA SER A 131 -5.59 -5.01 1.56
C SER A 131 -6.50 -3.81 1.84
N LEU A 132 -6.15 -2.61 1.36
CA LEU A 132 -7.00 -1.42 1.47
C LEU A 132 -8.39 -1.70 0.86
N GLY A 133 -8.45 -2.35 -0.29
CA GLY A 133 -9.71 -2.75 -0.92
C GLY A 133 -10.51 -3.81 -0.13
N GLU A 134 -9.83 -4.82 0.42
CA GLU A 134 -10.50 -5.83 1.28
C GLU A 134 -11.10 -5.23 2.55
N LEU A 135 -10.40 -4.23 3.11
CA LEU A 135 -10.71 -3.57 4.38
C LEU A 135 -11.56 -2.30 4.22
N GLY A 136 -12.15 -2.08 3.04
CA GLY A 136 -13.14 -1.01 2.81
C GLY A 136 -12.56 0.41 2.79
N PHE A 137 -11.31 0.56 2.36
CA PHE A 137 -10.64 1.84 2.16
C PHE A 137 -10.61 2.23 0.67
N ASP A 138 -11.70 1.97 -0.06
CA ASP A 138 -11.76 2.12 -1.52
C ASP A 138 -11.37 3.54 -1.98
N ASP A 139 -11.88 4.57 -1.29
CA ASP A 139 -11.52 5.98 -1.54
C ASP A 139 -10.03 6.29 -1.36
N LEU A 140 -9.42 5.73 -0.32
CA LEU A 140 -7.99 5.90 -0.06
C LEU A 140 -7.17 5.14 -1.10
N GLN A 141 -7.63 3.94 -1.46
CA GLN A 141 -6.97 3.01 -2.38
C GLN A 141 -6.83 3.64 -3.76
N HIS A 142 -7.93 4.08 -4.38
CA HIS A 142 -7.87 4.64 -5.74
C HIS A 142 -7.11 5.97 -5.79
N GLN A 143 -7.25 6.83 -4.78
CA GLN A 143 -6.52 8.10 -4.70
C GLN A 143 -5.01 7.89 -4.58
N TRP A 144 -4.58 6.86 -3.85
CA TRP A 144 -3.16 6.51 -3.80
C TRP A 144 -2.66 5.99 -5.15
N VAL A 145 -3.43 5.13 -5.82
CA VAL A 145 -3.05 4.61 -7.15
C VAL A 145 -2.96 5.75 -8.18
N TRP A 146 -3.88 6.71 -8.15
CA TRP A 146 -3.77 7.94 -8.96
C TRP A 146 -2.50 8.73 -8.69
N PHE A 147 -2.12 8.87 -7.41
CA PHE A 147 -0.86 9.51 -7.06
C PHE A 147 0.34 8.75 -7.66
N LEU A 148 0.37 7.41 -7.55
CA LEU A 148 1.42 6.58 -8.15
C LEU A 148 1.47 6.71 -9.68
N VAL A 149 0.31 6.78 -10.36
CA VAL A 149 0.24 7.03 -11.81
C VAL A 149 0.94 8.34 -12.18
N LYS A 150 0.68 9.43 -11.46
CA LYS A 150 1.33 10.72 -11.71
C LYS A 150 2.84 10.66 -11.46
N GLU A 151 3.26 9.97 -10.40
CA GLU A 151 4.69 9.78 -10.10
C GLU A 151 5.42 8.99 -11.20
N VAL A 152 4.75 8.04 -11.86
CA VAL A 152 5.30 7.25 -12.97
C VAL A 152 5.30 8.03 -14.28
N PHE A 153 4.14 8.55 -14.70
CA PHE A 153 3.97 9.06 -16.07
C PHE A 153 4.19 10.57 -16.22
N GLU A 154 3.79 11.37 -15.23
CA GLU A 154 3.88 12.84 -15.32
C GLU A 154 5.21 13.34 -14.75
N HIS A 155 5.57 12.89 -13.55
CA HIS A 155 6.76 13.35 -12.86
C HIS A 155 8.01 12.50 -13.14
N ARG A 156 7.83 11.30 -13.71
CA ARG A 156 8.91 10.36 -14.06
C ARG A 156 9.85 10.04 -12.91
N GLN A 157 9.34 10.04 -11.68
CA GLN A 157 10.14 9.75 -10.48
C GLN A 157 10.13 8.27 -10.10
N LEU A 158 9.14 7.50 -10.55
CA LEU A 158 9.00 6.06 -10.27
C LEU A 158 8.97 5.20 -11.55
N GLY A 159 9.76 5.57 -12.56
CA GLY A 159 9.73 4.92 -13.88
C GLY A 159 9.90 3.39 -13.85
N ASN A 160 10.72 2.85 -12.94
CA ASN A 160 10.93 1.40 -12.83
C ASN A 160 9.73 0.65 -12.24
N ALA A 161 8.78 1.35 -11.64
CA ALA A 161 7.54 0.77 -11.13
C ALA A 161 6.45 0.66 -12.20
N MET A 162 6.68 1.18 -13.42
CA MET A 162 5.65 1.25 -14.47
C MET A 162 5.00 -0.12 -14.75
N GLN A 163 5.79 -1.18 -14.90
CA GLN A 163 5.23 -2.52 -15.14
C GLN A 163 4.35 -2.98 -13.97
N SER A 164 4.83 -2.79 -12.73
CA SER A 164 4.06 -3.15 -11.54
C SER A 164 2.76 -2.35 -11.41
N LEU A 165 2.81 -1.07 -11.75
CA LEU A 165 1.65 -0.19 -11.77
C LEU A 165 0.58 -0.70 -12.75
N CYS A 166 0.97 -1.00 -13.99
CA CYS A 166 0.07 -1.45 -15.05
C CYS A 166 -0.54 -2.83 -14.78
N ASP A 167 0.30 -3.79 -14.40
CA ASP A 167 -0.09 -5.20 -14.36
C ASP A 167 -0.70 -5.62 -13.03
N TYR A 168 -0.38 -4.91 -11.94
CA TYR A 168 -0.73 -5.37 -10.60
C TYR A 168 -1.39 -4.32 -9.71
N TRP A 169 -1.12 -3.02 -9.88
CA TRP A 169 -1.66 -1.99 -8.98
C TRP A 169 -2.98 -1.41 -9.46
N ILE A 170 -3.08 -1.01 -10.74
CA ILE A 170 -4.34 -0.54 -11.33
C ILE A 170 -5.42 -1.63 -11.33
N PRO A 171 -5.14 -2.89 -11.74
CA PRO A 171 -6.18 -3.91 -11.88
C PRO A 171 -6.87 -4.31 -10.57
N VAL A 172 -6.26 -4.02 -9.41
CA VAL A 172 -6.78 -4.40 -8.08
C VAL A 172 -7.50 -3.26 -7.36
N VAL A 173 -7.64 -2.08 -8.00
CA VAL A 173 -8.48 -0.99 -7.49
C VAL A 173 -9.94 -1.46 -7.44
N ARG A 174 -10.60 -1.30 -6.30
CA ARG A 174 -11.95 -1.83 -6.06
C ARG A 174 -13.06 -0.98 -6.64
N ASP A 175 -12.91 0.34 -6.64
CA ASP A 175 -13.86 1.23 -7.29
C ASP A 175 -13.77 1.03 -8.81
N ASP A 176 -14.83 0.45 -9.39
CA ASP A 176 -14.87 0.09 -10.81
C ASP A 176 -14.83 1.32 -11.73
N GLU A 177 -15.42 2.44 -11.30
CA GLU A 177 -15.44 3.68 -12.08
C GLU A 177 -14.04 4.32 -12.10
N GLU A 178 -13.41 4.42 -10.93
CA GLU A 178 -12.04 4.95 -10.82
C GLU A 178 -11.02 4.02 -11.49
N ARG A 179 -11.18 2.70 -11.38
CA ARG A 179 -10.35 1.73 -12.11
C ARG A 179 -10.46 1.94 -13.62
N ALA A 180 -11.67 2.11 -14.15
CA ALA A 180 -11.88 2.38 -15.58
C ALA A 180 -11.23 3.69 -16.02
N LYS A 181 -11.27 4.75 -15.19
CA LYS A 181 -10.59 6.03 -15.48
C LYS A 181 -9.06 5.86 -15.48
N LEU A 182 -8.50 5.14 -14.52
CA LEU A 182 -7.07 4.80 -14.46
C LEU A 182 -6.61 4.02 -15.70
N GLU A 183 -7.36 3.00 -16.11
CA GLU A 183 -7.08 2.21 -17.32
C GLU A 183 -7.17 3.04 -18.60
N ALA A 184 -8.16 3.94 -18.70
CA ALA A 184 -8.30 4.85 -19.83
C ALA A 184 -7.12 5.84 -19.91
N TYR A 185 -6.70 6.39 -18.77
CA TYR A 185 -5.50 7.23 -18.68
C TYR A 185 -4.27 6.47 -19.15
N LEU A 186 -4.07 5.24 -18.67
CA LEU A 186 -2.92 4.41 -19.04
C LEU A 186 -2.85 4.17 -20.55
N LYS A 187 -3.97 3.81 -21.18
CA LYS A 187 -4.05 3.62 -22.64
C LYS A 187 -3.60 4.88 -23.39
N ASN A 188 -3.97 6.07 -22.91
CA ASN A 188 -3.57 7.33 -23.52
C ASN A 188 -2.09 7.65 -23.27
N ALA A 189 -1.59 7.49 -22.04
CA ALA A 189 -0.20 7.74 -21.68
C ALA A 189 0.79 6.84 -22.44
N LEU A 190 0.45 5.55 -22.61
CA LEU A 190 1.27 4.60 -23.37
C LEU A 190 1.29 4.91 -24.88
N ARG A 191 0.16 5.33 -25.45
CA ARG A 191 0.10 5.79 -26.86
C ARG A 191 1.02 6.99 -27.10
N LEU A 192 1.00 7.96 -26.20
CA LEU A 192 1.86 9.14 -26.29
C LEU A 192 3.35 8.79 -26.12
N SER A 193 3.66 7.83 -25.26
CA SER A 193 5.04 7.38 -25.01
C SER A 193 5.60 6.55 -26.19
N GLY A 194 4.77 5.73 -26.85
CA GLY A 194 5.17 4.93 -28.01
C GLY A 194 5.40 5.74 -29.28
N ASN A 195 4.70 6.86 -29.48
CA ASN A 195 4.89 7.76 -30.62
C ASN A 195 6.14 8.66 -30.51
N GLY A 196 6.82 8.67 -29.34
CA GLY A 196 8.01 9.49 -29.08
C GLY A 196 9.35 8.85 -29.49
N ASN A 197 9.37 7.56 -29.84
CA ASN A 197 10.59 6.82 -30.21
C ASN A 197 10.82 6.71 -31.73
N SER A 198 10.09 7.50 -32.52
CA SER A 198 10.23 7.59 -33.97
C SER A 198 10.82 8.93 -34.40
N ARG A 199 11.96 9.35 -33.84
CA ARG A 199 12.81 10.42 -34.37
C ARG A 199 14.27 10.18 -34.02
#